data_AF-A0A0A9XNV6-F1
#
_entry.id   AF-A0A0A9XNV6-F1
#
_cell.length_a   1.000
_cell.length_b   1.000
_cell.length_c   1.000
_cell.angle_alpha   90.00
_cell.angle_beta   90.00
_cell.angle_gamma   90.00
#
_symmetry.space_group_name_H-M   'P 1'
#
loop_
_entity.id
_entity.type
_entity.pdbx_description
1 polymer ?
#
loop_
_entity_poly.entity_id
_entity_poly.type
_entity_poly.pdbx_seq_one_letter_code
_entity_poly.pdbx_strand_id
1 'polypeptide(L)'
;MVGCTQPRRVAAISIARYVAQLRQDKVGQEVGYAVRFDDTSNVNVTRLKYMTDGILLREIQANPLLEQYACILLDEAHERTLHGDVLFGLLKDIARKRRHSTTHMTNKDGNRSNGPEVLLP
;
A
#
# COMPACT_ATOMS: atom_id res chain seq x y z
N MET A 1 2.64 6.38 -2.55
CA MET A 1 1.17 6.17 -2.44
C MET A 1 0.83 5.39 -1.17
N VAL A 2 -0.38 5.52 -0.64
CA VAL A 2 -0.97 4.65 0.39
C VAL A 2 -2.01 3.75 -0.28
N GLY A 3 -1.94 2.44 -0.02
CA GLY A 3 -2.91 1.46 -0.52
C GLY A 3 -3.82 0.97 0.59
N CYS A 4 -5.11 0.80 0.32
CA CYS A 4 -6.07 0.19 1.25
C CYS A 4 -6.83 -0.92 0.53
N THR A 5 -6.78 -2.14 1.04
CA THR A 5 -7.49 -3.26 0.42
C THR A 5 -8.95 -3.32 0.88
N GLN A 6 -9.80 -3.92 0.06
CA GLN A 6 -11.20 -4.25 0.37
C GLN A 6 -11.53 -5.61 -0.26
N PRO A 7 -12.18 -6.54 0.45
CA PRO A 7 -12.49 -7.86 -0.10
C PRO A 7 -13.51 -7.78 -1.25
N ARG A 8 -14.34 -6.72 -1.27
CA ARG A 8 -15.42 -6.53 -2.24
C ARG A 8 -15.13 -5.37 -3.20
N ARG A 9 -15.32 -5.62 -4.50
CA ARG A 9 -15.21 -4.61 -5.56
C ARG A 9 -16.10 -3.39 -5.30
N VAL A 10 -17.35 -3.60 -4.88
CA VAL A 10 -18.29 -2.51 -4.62
C VAL A 10 -17.78 -1.59 -3.52
N ALA A 11 -17.23 -2.16 -2.44
CA ALA A 11 -16.66 -1.40 -1.33
C ALA A 11 -15.46 -0.55 -1.76
N ALA A 12 -14.50 -1.14 -2.50
CA ALA A 12 -13.34 -0.40 -3.01
C ALA A 12 -13.76 0.83 -3.85
N ILE A 13 -14.74 0.65 -4.74
CA ILE A 13 -15.24 1.72 -5.61
C ILE A 13 -16.02 2.78 -4.80
N SER A 14 -16.95 2.36 -3.95
CA SER A 14 -17.82 3.28 -3.22
C SER A 14 -17.03 4.12 -2.23
N ILE A 15 -16.08 3.52 -1.51
CA ILE A 15 -15.23 4.23 -0.56
C ILE A 15 -14.33 5.23 -1.30
N ALA A 16 -13.69 4.85 -2.41
CA ALA A 16 -12.87 5.78 -3.19
C ALA A 16 -13.68 6.98 -3.70
N ARG A 17 -14.91 6.75 -4.19
CA ARG A 17 -15.82 7.82 -4.61
C ARG A 17 -16.20 8.74 -3.47
N TYR A 18 -16.57 8.17 -2.33
CA TYR A 18 -16.95 8.94 -1.15
C TYR A 18 -15.78 9.77 -0.63
N VAL A 19 -14.58 9.19 -0.53
CA VAL A 19 -13.39 9.90 -0.04
C VAL A 19 -12.92 10.96 -1.01
N ALA A 20 -12.99 10.73 -2.33
CA ALA A 20 -12.73 11.77 -3.33
C ALA A 20 -13.70 12.95 -3.16
N GLN A 21 -15.00 12.67 -2.98
CA GLN A 21 -16.01 13.69 -2.74
C GLN A 21 -15.74 14.49 -1.46
N LEU A 22 -15.36 13.83 -0.35
CA LEU A 22 -14.99 14.51 0.90
C LEU A 22 -13.76 15.41 0.74
N ARG A 23 -12.89 15.12 -0.22
CA ARG A 23 -11.74 15.95 -0.58
C ARG A 23 -12.04 17.01 -1.63
N GLN A 24 -13.30 17.13 -2.06
CA GLN A 24 -13.72 18.01 -3.15
C GLN A 24 -12.93 17.75 -4.46
N ASP A 25 -12.58 16.48 -4.70
CA ASP A 25 -11.78 16.04 -5.85
C ASP A 25 -12.51 14.94 -6.65
N LYS A 26 -12.03 14.64 -7.85
CA LYS A 26 -12.54 13.57 -8.70
C LYS A 26 -11.81 12.26 -8.43
N VAL A 27 -12.53 11.14 -8.52
CA VAL A 27 -11.88 9.82 -8.53
C VAL A 27 -10.90 9.73 -9.70
N GLY A 28 -9.71 9.21 -9.41
CA GLY A 28 -8.58 9.11 -10.33
C GLY A 28 -7.60 10.27 -10.27
N GLN A 29 -7.85 11.26 -9.41
CA GLN A 29 -6.87 12.29 -9.03
C GLN A 29 -6.12 11.84 -7.76
N GLU A 30 -6.20 12.59 -6.65
CA GLU A 30 -5.49 12.22 -5.42
C GLU A 30 -6.02 10.91 -4.80
N VAL A 31 -7.28 10.57 -5.07
CA VAL A 31 -7.95 9.33 -4.61
C VAL A 31 -8.36 8.51 -5.82
N GLY A 32 -7.92 7.25 -5.87
CA GLY A 32 -8.28 6.31 -6.94
C GLY A 32 -8.71 4.96 -6.40
N TYR A 33 -9.25 4.13 -7.27
CA TYR A 33 -9.43 2.71 -6.98
C TYR A 33 -8.86 1.81 -8.07
N ALA A 34 -8.60 0.56 -7.71
CA ALA A 34 -8.34 -0.49 -8.69
C ALA A 34 -9.02 -1.80 -8.31
N VAL A 35 -9.78 -2.32 -9.25
CA VAL A 35 -10.48 -3.59 -9.17
C VAL A 35 -10.25 -4.34 -10.49
N ARG A 36 -10.67 -5.60 -10.57
CA ARG A 36 -10.46 -6.37 -11.79
C ARG A 36 -11.10 -5.66 -12.99
N PHE A 37 -10.28 -5.39 -14.01
CA PHE A 37 -10.65 -4.73 -15.28
C PHE A 37 -11.02 -3.25 -15.18
N ASP A 38 -10.81 -2.61 -14.03
CA ASP A 38 -11.13 -1.18 -13.86
C ASP A 38 -10.15 -0.57 -12.85
N ASP A 39 -9.23 0.25 -13.34
CA ASP A 39 -8.22 0.94 -12.54
C ASP A 39 -8.24 2.42 -12.91
N THR A 40 -8.53 3.27 -11.92
CA THR A 40 -8.56 4.72 -12.09
C THR A 40 -7.31 5.40 -11.56
N SER A 41 -6.35 4.65 -11.00
CA SER A 41 -5.19 5.21 -10.32
C SER A 41 -4.12 5.67 -11.32
N ASN A 42 -3.44 6.77 -10.98
CA ASN A 42 -2.30 7.30 -11.71
C ASN A 42 -1.12 7.41 -10.74
N VAL A 43 0.01 6.74 -11.05
CA VAL A 43 1.17 6.68 -10.15
C VAL A 43 1.75 8.06 -9.78
N ASN A 44 1.60 9.06 -10.65
CA ASN A 44 2.13 10.41 -10.44
C ASN A 44 1.15 11.33 -9.68
N VAL A 45 -0.12 10.96 -9.57
CA VAL A 45 -1.19 11.82 -9.02
C VAL A 45 -1.86 11.18 -7.81
N THR A 46 -2.19 9.89 -7.88
CA THR A 46 -2.90 9.17 -6.83
C THR A 46 -2.04 9.01 -5.58
N ARG A 47 -2.54 9.58 -4.48
CA ARG A 47 -1.91 9.50 -3.16
C ARG A 47 -2.53 8.41 -2.31
N LEU A 48 -3.83 8.14 -2.50
CA LEU A 48 -4.60 7.09 -1.83
C LEU A 48 -5.30 6.20 -2.85
N LYS A 49 -5.01 4.89 -2.80
CA LYS A 49 -5.60 3.88 -3.69
C LYS A 49 -6.38 2.85 -2.89
N TYR A 50 -7.68 2.75 -3.15
CA TYR A 50 -8.50 1.63 -2.68
C TYR A 50 -8.44 0.50 -3.69
N MET A 51 -8.27 -0.74 -3.26
CA MET A 51 -8.15 -1.84 -4.21
C MET A 51 -8.70 -3.14 -3.67
N THR A 52 -9.05 -4.08 -4.55
CA THR A 52 -9.35 -5.44 -4.07
C THR A 52 -8.08 -6.20 -3.70
N ASP A 53 -8.18 -7.15 -2.77
CA ASP A 53 -7.07 -8.04 -2.38
C ASP A 53 -6.37 -8.66 -3.59
N GLY A 54 -7.15 -9.14 -4.56
CA GLY A 54 -6.63 -9.74 -5.79
C GLY A 54 -5.85 -8.78 -6.68
N ILE A 55 -6.10 -7.47 -6.60
CA ILE A 55 -5.30 -6.46 -7.31
C ILE A 55 -3.97 -6.28 -6.60
N LEU A 56 -3.94 -6.17 -5.27
CA LEU A 56 -2.68 -6.07 -4.54
C LEU A 56 -1.81 -7.31 -4.73
N LEU A 57 -2.39 -8.53 -4.72
CA LEU A 57 -1.66 -9.76 -5.02
C LEU A 57 -1.02 -9.72 -6.42
N ARG A 58 -1.74 -9.21 -7.43
CA ARG A 58 -1.19 -9.03 -8.78
C ARG A 58 -0.08 -7.99 -8.80
N GLU A 59 -0.23 -6.89 -8.09
CA GLU A 59 0.81 -5.87 -8.01
C GLU A 59 2.08 -6.41 -7.33
N ILE A 60 1.96 -7.28 -6.32
CA ILE A 60 3.12 -7.96 -5.70
C ILE A 60 3.84 -8.85 -6.73
N GLN A 61 3.13 -9.53 -7.62
CA GLN A 61 3.76 -10.34 -8.68
C GLN A 61 4.59 -9.47 -9.64
N ALA A 62 4.11 -8.26 -9.96
CA ALA A 62 4.80 -7.34 -10.85
C ALA A 62 5.92 -6.55 -10.16
N ASN A 63 5.70 -6.11 -8.92
CA ASN A 63 6.65 -5.37 -8.09
C ASN A 63 6.70 -6.02 -6.69
N PRO A 64 7.59 -7.01 -6.47
CA PRO A 64 7.64 -7.79 -5.23
C PRO A 64 7.96 -6.99 -3.97
N LEU A 65 8.54 -5.79 -4.10
CA LEU A 65 8.83 -4.93 -2.96
C LEU A 65 7.78 -3.83 -2.77
N LEU A 66 6.80 -3.70 -3.68
CA LEU A 66 5.74 -2.69 -3.61
C LEU A 66 6.28 -1.26 -3.41
N GLU A 67 7.40 -0.91 -4.03
CA GLU A 67 8.18 0.31 -3.74
C GLU A 67 7.37 1.60 -3.88
N GLN A 68 6.39 1.62 -4.79
CA GLN A 68 5.45 2.72 -5.00
C GLN A 68 4.56 3.03 -3.77
N TYR A 69 4.42 2.08 -2.85
CA TYR A 69 3.65 2.24 -1.62
C TYR A 69 4.56 2.57 -0.45
N ALA A 70 4.18 3.61 0.28
CA ALA A 70 4.74 3.94 1.58
C ALA A 70 4.06 3.16 2.70
N CYS A 71 2.76 2.84 2.54
CA CYS A 71 1.96 2.11 3.50
C CYS A 71 0.87 1.30 2.76
N ILE A 72 0.57 0.11 3.28
CA ILE A 72 -0.53 -0.74 2.86
C ILE A 72 -1.41 -1.03 4.08
N LEU A 73 -2.70 -0.76 3.97
CA LEU A 73 -3.72 -1.12 4.94
C LEU A 73 -4.47 -2.36 4.43
N LEU A 74 -4.49 -3.41 5.24
CA LEU A 74 -5.33 -4.58 5.02
C LEU A 74 -6.63 -4.39 5.80
N ASP A 75 -7.66 -3.89 5.12
CA ASP A 75 -8.97 -3.68 5.74
C ASP A 75 -9.80 -4.97 5.75
N GLU A 76 -10.84 -5.00 6.58
CA GLU A 76 -11.78 -6.13 6.68
C GLU A 76 -11.09 -7.48 6.95
N ALA A 77 -9.92 -7.46 7.62
CA ALA A 77 -9.12 -8.65 7.92
C ALA A 77 -9.89 -9.72 8.72
N HIS A 78 -10.98 -9.32 9.38
CA HIS A 78 -11.88 -10.20 10.11
C HIS A 78 -12.68 -11.15 9.20
N GLU A 79 -12.85 -10.84 7.91
CA GLU A 79 -13.54 -11.72 6.96
C GLU A 79 -12.73 -12.97 6.59
N ARG A 80 -11.43 -13.02 6.93
CA ARG A 80 -10.54 -14.19 6.76
C ARG A 80 -10.63 -14.81 5.35
N THR A 81 -10.58 -13.96 4.33
CA THR A 81 -10.57 -14.41 2.93
C THR A 81 -9.24 -15.09 2.61
N LEU A 82 -9.24 -16.06 1.68
CA LEU A 82 -8.01 -16.74 1.24
C LEU A 82 -6.96 -15.74 0.72
N HIS A 83 -7.38 -14.75 -0.06
CA HIS A 83 -6.48 -13.72 -0.57
C HIS A 83 -5.93 -12.85 0.56
N GLY A 84 -6.76 -12.46 1.54
CA GLY A 84 -6.34 -11.71 2.71
C GLY A 84 -5.28 -12.44 3.54
N ASP A 85 -5.50 -13.73 3.83
CA ASP A 85 -4.55 -14.56 4.58
C ASP A 85 -3.19 -14.68 3.84
N VAL A 86 -3.22 -14.87 2.52
CA VAL A 86 -1.98 -14.87 1.69
C VAL A 86 -1.29 -13.50 1.73
N LEU A 87 -2.06 -12.40 1.61
CA LEU A 87 -1.51 -11.04 1.69
C LEU A 87 -0.83 -10.76 3.02
N PHE A 88 -1.39 -11.20 4.15
CA PHE A 88 -0.75 -11.07 5.46
C PHE A 88 0.64 -11.71 5.49
N GLY A 89 0.77 -12.93 4.95
CA GLY A 89 2.05 -13.64 4.85
C GLY A 89 3.05 -12.88 3.99
N LEU A 90 2.65 -12.52 2.77
CA LEU A 90 3.53 -11.82 1.83
C LEU A 90 3.96 -10.44 2.34
N LEU A 91 3.02 -9.65 2.86
CA LEU A 91 3.33 -8.30 3.35
C LEU A 91 4.23 -8.31 4.58
N LYS A 92 4.13 -9.31 5.45
CA LYS A 92 5.06 -9.52 6.56
C LYS A 92 6.49 -9.72 6.05
N ASP A 93 6.67 -10.53 5.02
CA ASP A 93 7.99 -10.78 4.43
C ASP A 93 8.52 -9.57 3.65
N ILE A 94 7.66 -8.88 2.90
CA ILE A 94 8.01 -7.65 2.18
C ILE A 94 8.45 -6.56 3.17
N ALA A 95 7.68 -6.35 4.25
CA ALA A 95 8.02 -5.36 5.28
C ALA A 95 9.38 -5.65 5.93
N ARG A 96 9.68 -6.93 6.22
CA ARG A 96 11.00 -7.34 6.72
C ARG A 96 12.11 -7.02 5.73
N LYS A 97 11.95 -7.39 4.46
CA LYS A 97 12.95 -7.14 3.41
C LYS A 97 13.23 -5.65 3.24
N ARG A 98 12.17 -4.82 3.16
CA ARG A 98 12.31 -3.37 2.99
C ARG A 98 13.05 -2.69 4.13
N ARG A 99 12.84 -3.13 5.38
CA ARG A 99 13.59 -2.61 6.54
C ARG A 99 15.10 -2.87 6.40
N HIS A 100 15.49 -4.08 5.99
CA HIS A 100 16.90 -4.46 5.84
C HIS A 100 17.60 -3.69 4.70
N SER A 101 16.89 -3.42 3.59
CA SER A 101 17.43 -2.62 2.49
C SER A 101 17.75 -1.18 2.91
N THR A 102 16.94 -0.58 3.78
CA THR A 102 17.21 0.78 4.30
C THR A 102 18.41 0.81 5.25
N THR A 103 18.58 -0.21 6.10
CA THR A 103 19.68 -0.29 7.08
C THR A 103 21.06 -0.47 6.43
N HIS A 104 21.17 -1.07 5.23
CA HIS A 104 22.46 -1.24 4.57
C HIS A 104 22.95 0.00 3.81
N MET A 105 22.11 1.02 3.58
CA MET A 105 22.53 2.27 2.94
C MET A 105 23.17 3.26 3.91
N THR A 106 23.14 3.03 5.23
CA THR A 106 23.75 3.92 6.24
C THR A 106 25.21 3.58 6.57
N ASN A 107 25.90 2.77 5.76
CA ASN A 107 27.27 2.34 6.07
C ASN A 107 28.20 2.32 4.82
N LYS A 108 28.17 3.39 4.01
CA LYS A 108 29.21 3.61 2.98
C LYS A 108 29.96 4.94 3.06
N ASP A 109 29.51 5.88 3.89
CA ASP A 109 30.27 7.11 4.17
C ASP A 109 30.66 7.12 5.65
N GLY A 110 31.92 6.77 5.91
CA GLY A 110 32.49 6.64 7.25
C GLY A 110 32.68 7.98 7.97
N ASN A 111 31.58 8.65 8.33
CA ASN A 111 31.62 9.73 9.31
C ASN A 111 30.54 9.51 10.37
N ARG A 112 30.98 9.09 11.57
CA ARG A 112 30.09 8.90 12.73
C ARG A 112 29.71 10.26 13.28
N SER A 113 28.49 10.71 13.02
CA SER A 113 27.80 11.63 13.91
C SER A 113 26.77 10.83 14.72
N ASN A 114 26.93 10.85 16.04
CA ASN A 114 25.95 10.32 16.98
C ASN A 114 24.64 11.11 16.84
N GLY A 115 23.64 10.51 16.20
CA GLY A 115 22.24 10.96 16.24
C GLY A 115 21.41 10.02 17.12
N PRO A 116 20.34 10.52 17.76
CA PRO A 116 19.70 9.83 18.86
C PRO A 116 19.00 8.56 18.37
N GLU A 117 19.13 7.52 19.18
CA GLU A 117 18.41 6.26 19.07
C GLU A 117 16.91 6.55 19.15
N VAL A 118 16.22 6.47 18.02
CA VAL A 118 14.76 6.62 17.99
C VAL A 118 14.16 5.30 18.49
N LEU A 119 13.98 5.24 19.81
CA LEU A 119 13.07 4.31 20.44
C LEU A 119 11.65 4.77 20.05
N LEU A 120 10.98 4.03 19.17
CA LEU A 120 9.53 4.15 19.00
C LEU A 120 8.84 3.08 19.86
N PRO A 121 7.67 3.41 20.46
CA PRO A 121 7.02 2.62 21.51
C PRO A 121 6.58 1.23 21.08
#